data_AF-A0A938HBR4-F1
#
_entry.id   AF-A0A938HBR4-F1
#
_cell.length_a   1.000
_cell.length_b   1.000
_cell.length_c   1.000
_cell.angle_alpha   90.00
_cell.angle_beta   90.00
_cell.angle_gamma   90.00
#
_symmetry.space_group_name_H-M   'P 1'
#
loop_
_entity.id
_entity.type
_entity.pdbx_description
1 polymer ?
#
loop_
_entity_poly.entity_id
_entity_poly.type
_entity_poly.pdbx_seq_one_letter_code
_entity_poly.pdbx_strand_id
1 'polypeptide(L)'
;MQTGLRLHLFGVMTNPQLRDLEFSGNEIGLETHSSGVDLLRCRFRDNRIGWRGYDITGLSRALQSEWVGHVSGVDVMGQAGALLRIQECRLDSNRTGMFSFGQLRIEVLCSGFAGNETGWYAGNTQVWLGDGALNQFGNNRTALYLEEVDLLYLRNGGNSFSGTGWHLDGMLSGLALQHLIPQRGGLYGLELHGNRMSLRGGMIPANLVDWDGNPLVYLGSGSSSSALACQNRMATGGGPAYVLERNLPALGRNFADPLRALVHGLHEIANEWATPSALNLTNRRRALLSTWNSTCQSMEIACNGLSHHSIVIQYWAQLSLELLGWMERSGGHQDPTLTAAQRRWTQWMNTCGQEMFRNQSEALVWQKQILPGHKVSVSTWQPALPDIR
;
A
#
# COMPACT_ATOMS: atom_id res chain seq x y z
N MET A 1 0.66 -22.23 -28.55
CA MET A 1 1.34 -21.41 -27.53
C MET A 1 1.17 -22.11 -26.21
N GLN A 2 2.25 -22.61 -25.61
CA GLN A 2 2.20 -23.52 -24.46
C GLN A 2 2.66 -22.80 -23.19
N THR A 3 1.96 -23.03 -22.08
CA THR A 3 2.37 -22.64 -20.72
C THR A 3 3.15 -23.80 -20.12
N GLY A 4 4.32 -23.55 -19.51
CA GLY A 4 5.16 -24.58 -18.92
C GLY A 4 4.51 -25.22 -17.69
N LEU A 5 4.13 -24.41 -16.70
CA LEU A 5 3.36 -24.83 -15.52
C LEU A 5 2.34 -23.76 -15.13
N ARG A 6 1.13 -24.19 -14.78
CA ARG A 6 0.08 -23.32 -14.23
C ARG A 6 -0.36 -23.81 -12.85
N LEU A 7 -0.38 -22.91 -11.88
CA LEU A 7 -0.80 -23.17 -10.50
C LEU A 7 -1.97 -22.26 -10.11
N HIS A 8 -3.05 -22.87 -9.62
CA HIS A 8 -4.19 -22.17 -9.02
C HIS A 8 -4.16 -22.38 -7.51
N LEU A 9 -3.80 -21.35 -6.75
CA LEU A 9 -3.45 -21.46 -5.33
C LEU A 9 -4.53 -20.79 -4.46
N PHE A 10 -5.70 -21.41 -4.36
CA PHE A 10 -6.80 -20.93 -3.53
C PHE A 10 -6.80 -21.63 -2.16
N GLY A 11 -6.82 -20.85 -1.07
CA GLY A 11 -6.95 -21.38 0.30
C GLY A 11 -5.75 -22.18 0.80
N VAL A 12 -4.55 -21.93 0.25
CA VAL A 12 -3.34 -22.67 0.63
C VAL A 12 -2.73 -22.06 1.89
N MET A 13 -2.56 -22.86 2.95
CA MET A 13 -1.97 -22.39 4.22
C MET A 13 -0.45 -22.18 4.15
N THR A 14 0.22 -22.78 3.16
CA THR A 14 1.67 -22.71 2.96
C THR A 14 1.99 -22.53 1.48
N ASN A 15 2.87 -21.59 1.15
CA ASN A 15 3.28 -21.37 -0.24
C ASN A 15 3.88 -22.66 -0.84
N PRO A 16 3.45 -23.08 -2.04
CA PRO A 16 4.16 -24.11 -2.77
C PRO A 16 5.59 -23.66 -3.06
N GLN A 17 6.52 -24.60 -2.93
CA GLN A 17 7.93 -24.38 -3.22
C GLN A 17 8.29 -25.07 -4.53
N LEU A 18 8.69 -24.28 -5.53
CA LEU A 18 9.28 -24.76 -6.77
C LEU A 18 10.80 -24.61 -6.65
N ARG A 19 11.53 -25.70 -6.88
CA ARG A 19 12.97 -25.74 -6.62
C ARG A 19 13.72 -26.42 -7.75
N ASP A 20 14.82 -25.80 -8.17
CA ASP A 20 15.74 -26.35 -9.17
C ASP A 20 15.04 -26.74 -10.50
N LEU A 21 13.98 -26.02 -10.87
CA LEU A 21 13.22 -26.22 -12.10
C LEU A 21 13.70 -25.30 -13.23
N GLU A 22 13.61 -25.78 -14.46
CA GLU A 22 13.88 -25.01 -15.67
C GLU A 22 12.65 -24.93 -16.58
N PHE A 23 12.32 -23.71 -17.00
CA PHE A 23 11.25 -23.40 -17.94
C PHE A 23 11.84 -22.68 -19.15
N SER A 24 11.84 -23.33 -20.31
CA SER A 24 12.47 -22.79 -21.52
C SER A 24 11.57 -22.83 -22.75
N GLY A 25 11.58 -21.78 -23.57
CA GLY A 25 10.93 -21.76 -24.89
C GLY A 25 9.39 -21.77 -24.85
N ASN A 26 8.79 -21.35 -23.74
CA ASN A 26 7.32 -21.30 -23.56
C ASN A 26 6.76 -19.92 -23.89
N GLU A 27 5.44 -19.84 -24.09
CA GLU A 27 4.75 -18.55 -24.07
C GLU A 27 4.77 -17.95 -22.66
N ILE A 28 4.48 -18.79 -21.66
CA ILE A 28 4.57 -18.45 -20.23
C ILE A 28 5.30 -19.60 -19.54
N GLY A 29 6.42 -19.35 -18.86
CA GLY A 29 7.16 -20.38 -18.14
C GLY A 29 6.37 -20.91 -16.94
N LEU A 30 6.08 -20.02 -16.00
CA LEU A 30 5.25 -20.27 -14.82
C LEU A 30 4.08 -19.28 -14.79
N GLU A 31 2.87 -19.80 -14.54
CA GLU A 31 1.69 -19.00 -14.27
C GLU A 31 1.13 -19.32 -12.88
N THR A 32 0.92 -18.30 -12.05
CA THR A 32 0.38 -18.44 -10.69
C THR A 32 -0.82 -17.53 -10.47
N HIS A 33 -1.81 -18.01 -9.72
CA HIS A 33 -3.01 -17.26 -9.34
C HIS A 33 -3.22 -17.29 -7.82
N SER A 34 -3.53 -16.14 -7.22
CA SER A 34 -3.92 -15.96 -5.81
C SER A 34 -2.80 -16.07 -4.76
N SER A 35 -2.61 -17.22 -4.10
CA SER A 35 -1.66 -17.30 -2.97
C SER A 35 -0.20 -17.21 -3.42
N GLY A 36 0.68 -16.88 -2.47
CA GLY A 36 2.11 -16.73 -2.75
C GLY A 36 2.83 -18.02 -3.14
N VAL A 37 3.95 -17.88 -3.85
CA VAL A 37 4.81 -18.99 -4.31
C VAL A 37 6.26 -18.74 -3.89
N ASP A 38 6.99 -19.80 -3.56
CA ASP A 38 8.44 -19.73 -3.36
C ASP A 38 9.16 -20.36 -4.56
N LEU A 39 9.97 -19.58 -5.25
CA LEU A 39 10.84 -20.00 -6.35
C LEU A 39 12.28 -20.03 -5.85
N LEU A 40 12.89 -21.21 -5.86
CA LEU A 40 14.21 -21.44 -5.29
C LEU A 40 15.15 -22.02 -6.35
N ARG A 41 16.10 -21.21 -6.84
CA ARG A 41 17.05 -21.60 -7.89
C ARG A 41 16.36 -22.10 -9.18
N CYS A 42 15.23 -21.50 -9.52
CA CYS A 42 14.55 -21.76 -10.77
C CYS A 42 15.21 -20.99 -11.92
N ARG A 43 15.13 -21.54 -13.14
CA ARG A 43 15.66 -20.94 -14.35
C ARG A 43 14.55 -20.73 -15.36
N PHE A 44 14.40 -19.50 -15.84
CA PHE A 44 13.48 -19.13 -16.90
C PHE A 44 14.32 -18.60 -18.06
N ARG A 45 14.20 -19.22 -19.25
CA ARG A 45 15.00 -18.88 -20.42
C ARG A 45 14.18 -18.84 -21.70
N ASP A 46 14.34 -17.78 -22.49
CA ASP A 46 13.76 -17.68 -23.84
C ASP A 46 12.23 -17.94 -23.91
N ASN A 47 11.52 -17.68 -22.80
CA ASN A 47 10.06 -17.65 -22.78
C ASN A 47 9.58 -16.25 -23.23
N ARG A 48 8.36 -16.10 -23.76
CA ARG A 48 7.80 -14.75 -23.91
C ARG A 48 7.64 -14.09 -22.54
N ILE A 49 7.08 -14.82 -21.58
CA ILE A 49 7.00 -14.39 -20.17
C ILE A 49 7.60 -15.49 -19.28
N GLY A 50 8.55 -15.13 -18.41
CA GLY A 50 9.18 -16.09 -17.52
C GLY A 50 8.22 -16.56 -16.42
N TRP A 51 7.84 -15.65 -15.52
CA TRP A 51 6.82 -15.87 -14.50
C TRP A 51 5.71 -14.84 -14.63
N ARG A 52 4.46 -15.32 -14.68
CA ARG A 52 3.24 -14.52 -14.66
C ARG A 52 2.42 -14.78 -13.41
N GLY A 53 2.22 -13.77 -12.58
CA GLY A 53 1.43 -13.86 -11.35
C GLY A 53 0.21 -12.95 -11.37
N TYR A 54 -0.96 -13.50 -11.09
CA TYR A 54 -2.22 -12.77 -10.98
C TYR A 54 -2.70 -12.77 -9.54
N ASP A 55 -3.19 -11.61 -9.10
CA ASP A 55 -3.80 -11.40 -7.79
C ASP A 55 -2.97 -11.99 -6.65
N ILE A 56 -1.65 -11.79 -6.70
CA ILE A 56 -0.75 -12.31 -5.68
C ILE A 56 -1.18 -11.74 -4.33
N THR A 57 -1.35 -12.63 -3.36
CA THR A 57 -1.66 -12.34 -1.96
C THR A 57 -0.62 -12.96 -1.05
N GLY A 58 -0.46 -12.40 0.15
CA GLY A 58 0.52 -12.88 1.12
C GLY A 58 1.96 -12.70 0.63
N LEU A 59 2.86 -13.56 1.11
CA LEU A 59 4.28 -13.50 0.77
C LEU A 59 4.59 -14.39 -0.44
N SER A 60 5.26 -13.87 -1.46
CA SER A 60 5.96 -14.65 -2.49
C SER A 60 7.45 -14.42 -2.40
N ARG A 61 8.25 -15.43 -2.74
CA ARG A 61 9.71 -15.35 -2.71
C ARG A 61 10.31 -15.88 -4.00
N ALA A 62 11.30 -15.17 -4.52
CA ALA A 62 12.22 -15.65 -5.54
C ALA A 62 13.63 -15.55 -4.98
N LEU A 63 14.28 -16.69 -4.77
CA LEU A 63 15.63 -16.78 -4.24
C LEU A 63 16.55 -17.43 -5.28
N GLN A 64 17.68 -16.80 -5.57
CA GLN A 64 18.75 -17.36 -6.41
C GLN A 64 18.27 -17.84 -7.79
N SER A 65 17.21 -17.21 -8.32
CA SER A 65 16.54 -17.61 -9.56
C SER A 65 16.91 -16.66 -10.71
N GLU A 66 16.79 -17.13 -11.94
CA GLU A 66 17.18 -16.38 -13.13
C GLU A 66 16.06 -16.28 -14.18
N TRP A 67 15.96 -15.11 -14.81
CA TRP A 67 15.06 -14.77 -15.91
C TRP A 67 15.87 -14.11 -17.02
N VAL A 68 16.06 -14.83 -18.13
CA VAL A 68 16.94 -14.40 -19.22
C VAL A 68 16.28 -14.52 -20.58
N GLY A 69 16.37 -13.44 -21.37
CA GLY A 69 15.97 -13.46 -22.79
C GLY A 69 14.45 -13.42 -23.03
N HIS A 70 13.69 -12.81 -22.12
CA HIS A 70 12.23 -12.74 -22.20
C HIS A 70 11.71 -11.42 -22.80
N VAL A 71 10.43 -11.40 -23.20
CA VAL A 71 9.72 -10.12 -23.32
C VAL A 71 9.46 -9.55 -21.92
N SER A 72 8.97 -10.38 -20.99
CA SER A 72 8.89 -10.01 -19.58
C SER A 72 9.48 -11.11 -18.71
N GLY A 73 10.45 -10.79 -17.85
CA GLY A 73 11.04 -11.78 -16.96
C GLY A 73 10.04 -12.20 -15.89
N VAL A 74 9.73 -11.27 -14.98
CA VAL A 74 8.70 -11.41 -13.94
C VAL A 74 7.57 -10.43 -14.23
N ASP A 75 6.35 -10.91 -14.43
CA ASP A 75 5.14 -10.12 -14.72
C ASP A 75 4.11 -10.41 -13.62
N VAL A 76 3.99 -9.52 -12.63
CA VAL A 76 3.19 -9.77 -11.43
C VAL A 76 2.20 -8.66 -11.14
N MET A 77 0.99 -9.06 -10.78
CA MET A 77 -0.02 -8.18 -10.21
C MET A 77 -0.38 -8.64 -8.80
N GLY A 78 -0.36 -7.72 -7.84
CA GLY A 78 -0.61 -8.04 -6.43
C GLY A 78 -1.73 -7.23 -5.81
N GLN A 79 -2.31 -7.81 -4.77
CA GLN A 79 -3.38 -7.23 -3.95
C GLN A 79 -2.81 -6.56 -2.70
N ALA A 80 -3.65 -5.78 -2.01
CA ALA A 80 -3.28 -5.06 -0.80
C ALA A 80 -2.60 -5.96 0.23
N GLY A 81 -1.41 -5.58 0.69
CA GLY A 81 -0.65 -6.29 1.72
C GLY A 81 0.10 -7.53 1.21
N ALA A 82 0.13 -7.75 -0.11
CA ALA A 82 1.01 -8.73 -0.70
C ALA A 82 2.47 -8.25 -0.71
N LEU A 83 3.38 -9.17 -0.45
CA LEU A 83 4.82 -8.94 -0.45
C LEU A 83 5.49 -9.90 -1.43
N LEU A 84 6.23 -9.38 -2.41
CA LEU A 84 7.16 -10.17 -3.21
C LEU A 84 8.60 -9.84 -2.80
N ARG A 85 9.36 -10.85 -2.38
CA ARG A 85 10.80 -10.71 -2.15
C ARG A 85 11.59 -11.38 -3.26
N ILE A 86 12.41 -10.62 -3.97
CA ILE A 86 13.38 -11.10 -4.95
C ILE A 86 14.77 -10.95 -4.36
N GLN A 87 15.49 -12.04 -4.18
CA GLN A 87 16.80 -12.02 -3.54
C GLN A 87 17.82 -12.89 -4.25
N GLU A 88 19.02 -12.33 -4.48
CA GLU A 88 20.12 -13.00 -5.19
C GLU A 88 19.73 -13.49 -6.60
N CYS A 89 18.79 -12.80 -7.25
CA CYS A 89 18.26 -13.19 -8.55
C CYS A 89 18.93 -12.44 -9.71
N ARG A 90 18.74 -12.95 -10.92
CA ARG A 90 19.22 -12.33 -12.16
C ARG A 90 18.08 -12.15 -13.15
N LEU A 91 17.91 -10.94 -13.67
CA LEU A 91 16.89 -10.57 -14.62
C LEU A 91 17.56 -9.84 -15.79
N ASP A 92 18.12 -10.62 -16.71
CA ASP A 92 19.06 -10.12 -17.72
C ASP A 92 18.53 -10.24 -19.15
N SER A 93 18.84 -9.26 -20.00
CA SER A 93 18.54 -9.29 -21.44
C SER A 93 17.06 -9.50 -21.79
N ASN A 94 16.16 -8.99 -20.96
CA ASN A 94 14.72 -9.01 -21.23
C ASN A 94 14.28 -7.67 -21.86
N ARG A 95 13.11 -7.63 -22.50
CA ARG A 95 12.51 -6.33 -22.82
C ARG A 95 12.19 -5.58 -21.52
N THR A 96 11.45 -6.24 -20.63
CA THR A 96 11.23 -5.80 -19.26
C THR A 96 11.74 -6.86 -18.29
N GLY A 97 12.71 -6.53 -17.43
CA GLY A 97 13.24 -7.48 -16.44
C GLY A 97 12.16 -7.90 -15.46
N MET A 98 11.56 -6.92 -14.78
CA MET A 98 10.37 -7.12 -13.95
C MET A 98 9.30 -6.08 -14.28
N PHE A 99 8.06 -6.54 -14.45
CA PHE A 99 6.85 -5.75 -14.51
C PHE A 99 6.03 -6.06 -13.27
N SER A 100 5.72 -5.05 -12.47
CA SER A 100 4.90 -5.20 -11.28
C SER A 100 3.81 -4.15 -11.22
N PHE A 101 2.59 -4.59 -10.87
CA PHE A 101 1.45 -3.69 -10.75
C PHE A 101 0.54 -4.00 -9.56
N GLY A 102 -0.11 -2.97 -9.00
CA GLY A 102 -1.12 -3.12 -7.94
C GLY A 102 -0.56 -2.96 -6.52
N GLN A 103 -1.39 -3.12 -5.50
CA GLN A 103 -1.09 -2.73 -4.11
C GLN A 103 -0.16 -3.72 -3.37
N LEU A 104 0.95 -4.11 -3.98
CA LEU A 104 1.98 -4.97 -3.41
C LEU A 104 3.28 -4.23 -3.11
N ARG A 105 3.98 -4.71 -2.08
CA ARG A 105 5.36 -4.35 -1.83
C ARG A 105 6.29 -5.32 -2.53
N ILE A 106 7.33 -4.77 -3.15
CA ILE A 106 8.40 -5.56 -3.71
C ILE A 106 9.72 -5.17 -3.08
N GLU A 107 10.33 -6.15 -2.41
CA GLU A 107 11.67 -6.05 -1.86
C GLU A 107 12.65 -6.76 -2.78
N VAL A 108 13.60 -6.00 -3.32
CA VAL A 108 14.64 -6.57 -4.18
C VAL A 108 15.98 -6.42 -3.49
N LEU A 109 16.68 -7.53 -3.32
CA LEU A 109 17.93 -7.62 -2.57
C LEU A 109 18.97 -8.37 -3.39
N CYS A 110 20.18 -7.84 -3.47
CA CYS A 110 21.34 -8.49 -4.07
C CYS A 110 21.08 -9.06 -5.47
N SER A 111 20.20 -8.42 -6.23
CA SER A 111 19.76 -8.90 -7.54
C SER A 111 20.32 -8.05 -8.66
N GLY A 112 20.54 -8.70 -9.81
CA GLY A 112 21.03 -8.06 -11.03
C GLY A 112 19.91 -7.88 -12.06
N PHE A 113 19.83 -6.69 -12.62
CA PHE A 113 18.98 -6.34 -13.76
C PHE A 113 19.88 -5.75 -14.84
N ALA A 114 20.33 -6.56 -15.80
CA ALA A 114 21.30 -6.11 -16.80
C ALA A 114 20.80 -6.24 -18.25
N GLY A 115 21.09 -5.22 -19.07
CA GLY A 115 20.86 -5.27 -20.51
C GLY A 115 19.39 -5.32 -20.94
N ASN A 116 18.47 -4.85 -20.10
CA ASN A 116 17.04 -4.80 -20.42
C ASN A 116 16.66 -3.48 -21.13
N GLU A 117 15.54 -3.44 -21.87
CA GLU A 117 14.97 -2.12 -22.23
C GLU A 117 14.53 -1.40 -20.96
N THR A 118 13.73 -2.06 -20.12
CA THR A 118 13.37 -1.59 -18.78
C THR A 118 13.82 -2.61 -17.75
N GLY A 119 14.66 -2.21 -16.79
CA GLY A 119 15.10 -3.10 -15.71
C GLY A 119 13.91 -3.54 -14.85
N TRP A 120 13.22 -2.57 -14.27
CA TRP A 120 11.98 -2.79 -13.54
C TRP A 120 10.96 -1.69 -13.83
N TYR A 121 9.82 -2.12 -14.36
CA TYR A 121 8.59 -1.34 -14.48
C TYR A 121 7.71 -1.57 -13.25
N ALA A 122 7.42 -0.51 -12.50
CA ALA A 122 6.63 -0.56 -11.28
C ALA A 122 5.44 0.39 -11.39
N GLY A 123 4.21 -0.11 -11.25
CA GLY A 123 3.00 0.71 -11.31
C GLY A 123 2.05 0.51 -10.13
N ASN A 124 1.63 1.57 -9.43
CA ASN A 124 0.79 1.46 -8.23
C ASN A 124 1.33 0.52 -7.14
N THR A 125 2.66 0.32 -7.10
CA THR A 125 3.35 -0.62 -6.20
C THR A 125 4.25 0.11 -5.20
N GLN A 126 4.85 -0.64 -4.28
CA GLN A 126 5.85 -0.12 -3.36
C GLN A 126 7.22 -0.72 -3.71
N VAL A 127 8.14 0.15 -4.12
CA VAL A 127 9.48 -0.21 -4.56
C VAL A 127 10.45 -0.08 -3.38
N TRP A 128 10.93 -1.23 -2.89
CA TRP A 128 11.84 -1.27 -1.73
C TRP A 128 13.25 -1.71 -2.14
N LEU A 129 14.14 -0.72 -2.18
CA LEU A 129 15.53 -0.84 -2.59
C LEU A 129 16.50 -0.17 -1.59
N GLY A 130 16.05 0.25 -0.41
CA GLY A 130 16.91 0.89 0.59
C GLY A 130 17.55 -0.10 1.57
N ASP A 131 18.27 0.44 2.55
CA ASP A 131 18.89 -0.29 3.67
C ASP A 131 19.70 -1.52 3.30
N GLY A 132 20.70 -1.33 2.44
CA GLY A 132 21.64 -2.37 2.06
C GLY A 132 21.04 -3.41 1.11
N ALA A 133 20.13 -2.99 0.24
CA ALA A 133 19.57 -3.80 -0.82
C ALA A 133 20.61 -4.28 -1.84
N LEU A 134 21.65 -3.50 -2.16
CA LEU A 134 22.83 -3.90 -2.93
C LEU A 134 22.53 -4.45 -4.34
N ASN A 135 21.50 -3.93 -5.01
CA ASN A 135 21.14 -4.38 -6.37
C ASN A 135 22.02 -3.74 -7.44
N GLN A 136 22.08 -4.38 -8.60
CA GLN A 136 22.81 -3.88 -9.77
C GLN A 136 21.85 -3.68 -10.94
N PHE A 137 21.69 -2.43 -11.37
CA PHE A 137 20.98 -2.06 -12.59
C PHE A 137 22.01 -1.67 -13.65
N GLY A 138 22.32 -2.60 -14.56
CA GLY A 138 23.43 -2.49 -15.49
C GLY A 138 23.01 -2.33 -16.94
N ASN A 139 23.38 -1.22 -17.59
CA ASN A 139 23.17 -1.05 -19.03
C ASN A 139 21.72 -1.25 -19.51
N ASN A 140 20.74 -0.89 -18.68
CA ASN A 140 19.34 -0.83 -19.12
C ASN A 140 19.09 0.47 -19.89
N ARG A 141 18.09 0.50 -20.80
CA ARG A 141 17.64 1.78 -21.39
C ARG A 141 16.94 2.65 -20.34
N THR A 142 16.16 2.04 -19.47
CA THR A 142 15.64 2.62 -18.23
C THR A 142 15.81 1.62 -17.09
N ALA A 143 16.48 1.98 -15.99
CA ALA A 143 16.67 1.05 -14.87
C ALA A 143 15.38 0.86 -14.07
N LEU A 144 14.75 1.96 -13.63
CA LEU A 144 13.46 1.97 -12.96
C LEU A 144 12.50 2.90 -13.71
N TYR A 145 11.39 2.33 -14.19
CA TYR A 145 10.26 3.09 -14.73
C TYR A 145 9.10 3.02 -13.74
N LEU A 146 8.63 4.16 -13.26
CA LEU A 146 7.66 4.28 -12.17
C LEU A 146 6.35 4.90 -12.69
N GLU A 147 5.24 4.20 -12.52
CA GLU A 147 3.91 4.67 -12.88
C GLU A 147 3.04 4.77 -11.62
N GLU A 148 2.95 5.95 -11.04
CA GLU A 148 2.14 6.17 -9.83
C GLU A 148 2.57 5.25 -8.68
N VAL A 149 3.88 5.12 -8.47
CA VAL A 149 4.43 4.28 -7.40
C VAL A 149 4.13 4.89 -6.04
N ASP A 150 3.61 4.08 -5.12
CA ASP A 150 3.17 4.50 -3.77
C ASP A 150 4.32 4.73 -2.80
N LEU A 151 5.48 4.13 -3.07
CA LEU A 151 6.74 4.41 -2.39
C LEU A 151 7.90 4.04 -3.28
N LEU A 152 8.87 4.95 -3.37
CA LEU A 152 10.21 4.64 -3.84
C LEU A 152 11.19 4.77 -2.67
N TYR A 153 11.66 3.65 -2.15
CA TYR A 153 12.63 3.66 -1.07
C TYR A 153 14.03 3.25 -1.55
N LEU A 154 14.96 4.20 -1.56
CA LEU A 154 16.34 4.03 -2.04
C LEU A 154 17.40 4.33 -0.98
N ARG A 155 17.07 5.02 0.11
CA ARG A 155 18.03 5.48 1.11
C ARG A 155 18.91 4.33 1.61
N ASN A 156 20.22 4.57 1.67
CA ASN A 156 21.22 3.60 2.13
C ASN A 156 21.19 2.26 1.37
N GLY A 157 20.62 2.24 0.17
CA GLY A 157 20.38 1.00 -0.57
C GLY A 157 21.64 0.28 -1.01
N GLY A 158 22.74 0.99 -1.28
CA GLY A 158 23.93 0.36 -1.87
C GLY A 158 23.73 -0.08 -3.31
N ASN A 159 22.65 0.36 -3.97
CA ASN A 159 22.37 -0.03 -5.35
C ASN A 159 23.34 0.67 -6.32
N SER A 160 23.67 -0.02 -7.40
CA SER A 160 24.50 0.51 -8.47
C SER A 160 23.72 0.62 -9.77
N PHE A 161 23.63 1.83 -10.31
CA PHE A 161 23.02 2.15 -11.59
C PHE A 161 24.10 2.58 -12.57
N SER A 162 24.13 1.95 -13.74
CA SER A 162 25.15 2.16 -14.76
C SER A 162 24.59 2.05 -16.17
N GLY A 163 25.35 2.57 -17.14
CA GLY A 163 24.94 2.67 -18.54
C GLY A 163 24.62 4.11 -18.94
N THR A 164 24.07 4.26 -20.15
CA THR A 164 23.73 5.56 -20.76
C THR A 164 22.25 5.89 -20.73
N GLY A 165 21.42 4.96 -20.25
CA GLY A 165 19.98 5.10 -20.11
C GLY A 165 19.55 5.98 -18.93
N TRP A 166 18.25 6.04 -18.70
CA TRP A 166 17.67 6.66 -17.50
C TRP A 166 17.81 5.73 -16.30
N HIS A 167 18.22 6.26 -15.14
CA HIS A 167 18.24 5.50 -13.90
C HIS A 167 16.85 5.44 -13.27
N LEU A 168 16.15 6.57 -13.26
CA LEU A 168 14.81 6.73 -12.72
C LEU A 168 13.97 7.52 -13.72
N ASP A 169 12.78 7.06 -14.06
CA ASP A 169 11.86 7.77 -14.96
C ASP A 169 10.41 7.52 -14.54
N GLY A 170 9.56 8.52 -14.72
CA GLY A 170 8.12 8.43 -14.46
C GLY A 170 7.61 9.26 -13.28
N MET A 171 6.56 8.77 -12.62
CA MET A 171 5.74 9.54 -11.67
C MET A 171 5.50 8.77 -10.38
N LEU A 172 5.52 9.49 -9.25
CA LEU A 172 5.13 8.95 -7.94
C LEU A 172 3.65 9.26 -7.66
N SER A 173 2.97 8.38 -6.91
CA SER A 173 1.58 8.62 -6.53
C SER A 173 1.48 9.70 -5.45
N GLY A 174 0.26 10.22 -5.22
CA GLY A 174 -0.01 11.12 -4.09
C GLY A 174 0.32 10.50 -2.73
N LEU A 175 0.28 9.17 -2.61
CA LEU A 175 0.66 8.46 -1.38
C LEU A 175 2.17 8.53 -1.12
N ALA A 176 3.00 8.56 -2.17
CA ALA A 176 4.44 8.62 -2.02
C ALA A 176 4.95 9.94 -1.42
N LEU A 177 4.19 11.02 -1.55
CA LEU A 177 4.57 12.36 -1.06
C LEU A 177 4.90 12.38 0.43
N GLN A 178 4.21 11.55 1.23
CA GLN A 178 4.44 11.45 2.68
C GLN A 178 5.83 10.88 3.03
N HIS A 179 6.53 10.28 2.07
CA HIS A 179 7.84 9.66 2.23
C HIS A 179 8.98 10.49 1.62
N LEU A 180 8.64 11.62 0.98
CA LEU A 180 9.60 12.55 0.41
C LEU A 180 9.93 13.66 1.41
N ILE A 181 11.05 14.34 1.20
CA ILE A 181 11.52 15.42 2.07
C ILE A 181 11.05 16.76 1.51
N PRO A 182 10.16 17.52 2.18
CA PRO A 182 9.72 18.82 1.68
C PRO A 182 10.88 19.77 1.39
N GLN A 183 10.84 20.42 0.23
CA GLN A 183 11.82 21.41 -0.22
C GLN A 183 11.19 22.80 -0.34
N ARG A 184 12.05 23.81 -0.47
CA ARG A 184 11.59 25.18 -0.75
C ARG A 184 10.83 25.22 -2.08
N GLY A 185 9.84 26.10 -2.18
CA GLY A 185 9.08 26.29 -3.41
C GLY A 185 8.02 25.22 -3.67
N GLY A 186 7.63 24.42 -2.67
CA GLY A 186 6.59 23.41 -2.81
C GLY A 186 7.04 22.11 -3.48
N LEU A 187 8.35 21.95 -3.71
CA LEU A 187 8.94 20.75 -4.30
C LEU A 187 9.19 19.67 -3.23
N TYR A 188 9.42 18.44 -3.70
CA TYR A 188 9.76 17.30 -2.86
C TYR A 188 11.13 16.74 -3.20
N GLY A 189 11.85 16.32 -2.16
CA GLY A 189 13.19 15.76 -2.23
C GLY A 189 13.19 14.25 -2.08
N LEU A 190 13.91 13.56 -2.97
CA LEU A 190 14.14 12.11 -2.93
C LEU A 190 15.56 11.82 -2.42
N GLU A 191 15.68 11.03 -1.35
CA GLU A 191 16.95 10.65 -0.77
C GLU A 191 17.60 9.50 -1.56
N LEU A 192 18.74 9.80 -2.20
CA LEU A 192 19.53 8.86 -2.98
C LEU A 192 20.82 8.43 -2.28
N HIS A 193 21.05 8.92 -1.06
CA HIS A 193 22.26 8.62 -0.30
C HIS A 193 22.51 7.11 -0.20
N GLY A 194 23.78 6.72 -0.33
CA GLY A 194 24.20 5.32 -0.33
C GLY A 194 23.97 4.57 -1.64
N ASN A 195 23.48 5.21 -2.72
CA ASN A 195 23.40 4.60 -4.05
C ASN A 195 24.44 5.17 -5.01
N ARG A 196 24.95 4.33 -5.90
CA ARG A 196 25.85 4.72 -6.97
C ARG A 196 25.06 4.92 -8.26
N MET A 197 24.95 6.17 -8.72
CA MET A 197 24.34 6.50 -10.00
C MET A 197 25.36 7.19 -10.90
N SER A 198 25.56 6.69 -12.12
CA SER A 198 26.45 7.35 -13.09
C SER A 198 25.88 8.72 -13.49
N LEU A 199 26.75 9.73 -13.57
CA LEU A 199 26.38 11.07 -14.01
C LEU A 199 26.56 11.21 -15.53
N ARG A 200 25.67 11.98 -16.16
CA ARG A 200 25.76 12.39 -17.58
C ARG A 200 25.69 13.90 -17.65
N GLY A 201 26.76 14.53 -18.17
CA GLY A 201 26.86 15.99 -18.18
C GLY A 201 26.82 16.62 -16.78
N GLY A 202 27.29 15.90 -15.76
CA GLY A 202 27.25 16.33 -14.36
C GLY A 202 25.91 16.12 -13.63
N MET A 203 24.88 15.63 -14.31
CA MET A 203 23.56 15.38 -13.73
C MET A 203 23.26 13.88 -13.65
N ILE A 204 22.42 13.49 -12.69
CA ILE A 204 21.86 12.13 -12.66
C ILE A 204 20.85 12.01 -13.83
N PRO A 205 20.95 10.98 -14.68
CA PRO A 205 19.90 10.63 -15.63
C PRO A 205 18.64 10.18 -14.88
N ALA A 206 17.86 11.13 -14.37
CA ALA A 206 16.60 10.88 -13.72
C ALA A 206 15.56 11.93 -14.12
N ASN A 207 14.34 11.46 -14.39
CA ASN A 207 13.19 12.27 -14.76
C ASN A 207 11.98 11.79 -13.95
N LEU A 208 12.03 12.04 -12.64
CA LEU A 208 10.92 11.73 -11.74
C LEU A 208 10.14 12.99 -11.40
N VAL A 209 8.82 12.86 -11.50
CA VAL A 209 7.88 13.87 -11.06
C VAL A 209 7.03 13.37 -9.90
N ASP A 210 6.53 14.31 -9.11
CA ASP A 210 5.47 14.05 -8.15
C ASP A 210 4.09 13.90 -8.83
N TRP A 211 3.07 13.66 -8.03
CA TRP A 211 1.69 13.47 -8.48
C TRP A 211 1.12 14.68 -9.26
N ASP A 212 1.61 15.88 -8.95
CA ASP A 212 1.17 17.12 -9.58
C ASP A 212 2.02 17.44 -10.83
N GLY A 213 2.96 16.57 -11.19
CA GLY A 213 3.85 16.73 -12.34
C GLY A 213 5.07 17.62 -12.07
N ASN A 214 5.34 17.99 -10.81
CA ASN A 214 6.52 18.78 -10.46
C ASN A 214 7.77 17.89 -10.38
N PRO A 215 8.94 18.38 -10.81
CA PRO A 215 10.17 17.60 -10.73
C PRO A 215 10.62 17.40 -9.27
N LEU A 216 11.15 16.21 -8.99
CA LEU A 216 11.76 15.92 -7.69
C LEU A 216 13.19 16.47 -7.57
N VAL A 217 13.56 16.88 -6.36
CA VAL A 217 14.93 17.27 -6.01
C VAL A 217 15.71 16.04 -5.52
N TYR A 218 16.83 15.73 -6.15
CA TYR A 218 17.65 14.57 -5.76
C TYR A 218 18.66 14.93 -4.67
N LEU A 219 18.59 14.25 -3.53
CA LEU A 219 19.39 14.54 -2.34
C LEU A 219 20.46 13.46 -2.11
N GLY A 220 21.69 13.87 -1.80
CA GLY A 220 22.73 12.97 -1.29
C GLY A 220 23.44 12.12 -2.34
N SER A 221 23.50 12.55 -3.60
CA SER A 221 24.24 11.84 -4.65
C SER A 221 25.76 12.08 -4.55
N GLY A 222 26.47 11.14 -3.94
CA GLY A 222 27.92 11.26 -3.81
C GLY A 222 28.57 10.22 -2.92
N SER A 223 29.42 9.41 -3.54
CA SER A 223 30.42 8.49 -2.95
C SER A 223 29.93 7.32 -2.08
N SER A 224 30.53 6.17 -2.37
CA SER A 224 30.28 4.83 -1.84
C SER A 224 30.76 4.63 -0.40
N SER A 225 30.13 3.70 0.32
CA SER A 225 30.87 2.92 1.34
C SER A 225 30.46 1.44 1.34
N SER A 226 31.52 0.61 1.32
CA SER A 226 31.62 -0.84 1.56
C SER A 226 30.89 -1.79 0.61
N ALA A 227 31.70 -2.56 -0.14
CA ALA A 227 31.33 -3.86 -0.68
C ALA A 227 30.96 -4.78 0.50
N LEU A 228 29.66 -4.85 0.80
CA LEU A 228 29.12 -5.75 1.79
C LEU A 228 28.65 -7.00 1.05
N ALA A 229 29.11 -8.17 1.50
CA ALA A 229 28.75 -9.44 0.91
C ALA A 229 27.24 -9.71 1.09
N CYS A 230 26.61 -10.23 0.04
CA CYS A 230 25.16 -10.47 -0.02
C CYS A 230 24.65 -11.58 0.92
N GLN A 231 25.53 -12.45 1.42
CA GLN A 231 25.11 -13.62 2.18
C GLN A 231 24.42 -13.23 3.50
N ASN A 232 23.19 -13.72 3.67
CA ASN A 232 22.33 -13.64 4.86
C ASN A 232 21.75 -12.27 5.24
N ARG A 233 21.66 -11.31 4.31
CA ARG A 233 20.93 -10.06 4.59
C ARG A 233 19.43 -10.22 4.33
N MET A 234 18.65 -10.10 5.39
CA MET A 234 17.29 -9.58 5.26
C MET A 234 17.40 -8.07 5.05
N ALA A 235 16.53 -7.48 4.24
CA ALA A 235 16.28 -6.03 4.34
C ALA A 235 15.97 -5.80 5.82
N THR A 236 16.91 -5.23 6.59
CA THR A 236 16.63 -4.85 7.96
C THR A 236 15.54 -3.81 7.80
N GLY A 237 14.31 -4.11 8.22
CA GLY A 237 13.11 -3.30 7.94
C GLY A 237 13.10 -1.91 8.60
N GLY A 238 14.23 -1.20 8.56
CA GLY A 238 14.48 0.16 9.00
C GLY A 238 14.18 1.22 7.94
N GLY A 239 13.78 0.81 6.73
CA GLY A 239 13.26 1.76 5.76
C GLY A 239 11.98 2.37 6.28
N PRO A 240 11.52 3.50 5.72
CA PRO A 240 10.30 4.17 6.14
C PRO A 240 9.26 3.09 6.14
N ALA A 241 8.91 2.64 7.35
CA ALA A 241 8.18 1.40 7.48
C ALA A 241 6.99 1.57 6.57
N TYR A 242 6.73 0.57 5.73
CA TYR A 242 5.35 0.34 5.38
C TYR A 242 4.70 -0.06 6.68
N VAL A 243 4.31 0.97 7.40
CA VAL A 243 3.32 0.87 8.40
C VAL A 243 2.11 0.29 7.61
N LEU A 244 1.83 0.63 6.35
CA LEU A 244 0.77 0.00 5.55
C LEU A 244 0.82 -1.56 5.34
N GLU A 245 1.85 -2.30 5.75
CA GLU A 245 1.80 -3.79 5.82
C GLU A 245 1.64 -4.37 7.25
N ARG A 246 1.75 -3.56 8.30
CA ARG A 246 1.46 -3.98 9.70
C ARG A 246 0.73 -2.98 10.58
N ASN A 247 0.33 -1.82 10.05
CA ASN A 247 -0.11 -0.64 10.78
C ASN A 247 -0.58 0.46 9.79
N LEU A 248 -1.86 0.80 9.63
CA LEU A 248 -2.20 2.08 8.98
C LEU A 248 -1.77 3.29 9.88
N PRO A 249 -0.73 4.15 9.65
CA PRO A 249 -0.40 5.23 10.61
C PRO A 249 -0.53 6.65 10.05
N ALA A 250 -0.74 6.83 8.75
CA ALA A 250 -0.76 8.15 8.11
C ALA A 250 -2.19 8.59 7.77
N LEU A 251 -3.15 7.66 7.88
CA LEU A 251 -4.39 7.98 8.59
C LEU A 251 -4.13 7.92 10.11
N GLY A 252 -3.38 6.96 10.65
CA GLY A 252 -3.30 6.71 12.09
C GLY A 252 -2.89 7.82 13.08
N ARG A 253 -2.02 8.80 12.81
CA ARG A 253 -1.73 9.85 13.82
C ARG A 253 -2.75 10.99 13.83
N ASN A 254 -3.32 11.34 12.68
CA ASN A 254 -4.37 12.37 12.61
C ASN A 254 -5.80 11.78 12.57
N PHE A 255 -5.92 10.45 12.44
CA PHE A 255 -7.18 9.71 12.35
C PHE A 255 -7.30 8.62 13.41
N ALA A 256 -6.25 7.84 13.69
CA ALA A 256 -6.33 6.79 14.73
C ALA A 256 -6.14 7.31 16.15
N ASP A 257 -5.54 8.47 16.41
CA ASP A 257 -5.62 9.08 17.74
C ASP A 257 -7.06 9.53 18.04
N PRO A 258 -7.76 10.24 17.13
CA PRO A 258 -9.19 10.49 17.26
C PRO A 258 -10.08 9.24 17.26
N LEU A 259 -9.81 8.21 16.41
CA LEU A 259 -10.59 6.96 16.41
C LEU A 259 -10.29 6.07 17.63
N ARG A 260 -9.05 5.98 18.10
CA ARG A 260 -8.72 5.30 19.36
C ARG A 260 -9.33 6.05 20.52
N ALA A 261 -9.29 7.38 20.55
CA ALA A 261 -10.00 8.17 21.56
C ALA A 261 -11.52 7.94 21.50
N LEU A 262 -12.10 7.80 20.30
CA LEU A 262 -13.51 7.48 20.11
C LEU A 262 -13.85 6.06 20.59
N VAL A 263 -13.07 5.05 20.20
CA VAL A 263 -13.25 3.64 20.59
C VAL A 263 -12.97 3.43 22.08
N HIS A 264 -11.95 4.09 22.63
CA HIS A 264 -11.63 4.08 24.06
C HIS A 264 -12.72 4.79 24.86
N GLY A 265 -13.20 5.95 24.39
CA GLY A 265 -14.35 6.63 25.01
C GLY A 265 -15.63 5.79 24.96
N LEU A 266 -15.90 5.11 23.85
CA LEU A 266 -17.00 4.15 23.72
C LEU A 266 -16.84 2.97 24.69
N HIS A 267 -15.63 2.43 24.85
CA HIS A 267 -15.33 1.32 25.74
C HIS A 267 -15.40 1.71 27.22
N GLU A 268 -14.88 2.88 27.59
CA GLU A 268 -14.99 3.44 28.95
C GLU A 268 -16.44 3.73 29.33
N ILE A 269 -17.23 4.27 28.40
CA ILE A 269 -18.65 4.50 28.64
C ILE A 269 -19.42 3.18 28.72
N ALA A 270 -19.09 2.17 27.91
CA ALA A 270 -19.70 0.85 27.98
C ALA A 270 -19.39 0.13 29.32
N ASN A 271 -18.18 0.29 29.85
CA ASN A 271 -17.76 -0.32 31.11
C ASN A 271 -18.30 0.40 32.36
N GLU A 272 -18.58 1.71 32.29
CA GLU A 272 -19.13 2.48 33.43
C GLU A 272 -20.65 2.39 33.60
N TRP A 273 -21.37 1.68 32.72
CA TRP A 273 -22.78 1.33 32.95
C TRP A 273 -23.00 0.45 34.20
N ALA A 274 -21.93 0.04 34.87
CA ALA A 274 -21.98 -0.54 36.20
C ALA A 274 -22.24 0.48 37.34
N THR A 275 -22.13 1.79 37.12
CA THR A 275 -22.35 2.82 38.16
C THR A 275 -22.99 4.11 37.61
N PRO A 276 -24.26 4.41 37.93
CA PRO A 276 -25.00 5.51 37.33
C PRO A 276 -24.81 6.83 38.10
N SER A 277 -24.13 7.81 37.49
CA SER A 277 -24.30 9.22 37.88
C SER A 277 -24.55 10.08 36.63
N ALA A 278 -25.68 10.81 36.63
CA ALA A 278 -26.19 11.54 35.47
C ALA A 278 -25.27 12.69 35.00
N LEU A 279 -24.53 13.32 35.92
CA LEU A 279 -23.61 14.41 35.60
C LEU A 279 -22.38 13.93 34.81
N ASN A 280 -21.89 12.73 35.13
CA ASN A 280 -20.73 12.12 34.48
C ASN A 280 -21.09 11.67 33.05
N LEU A 281 -22.32 11.19 32.84
CA LEU A 281 -22.82 10.76 31.54
C LEU A 281 -22.92 11.92 30.51
N THR A 282 -23.42 13.08 30.92
CA THR A 282 -23.57 14.25 30.03
C THR A 282 -22.24 14.85 29.59
N ASN A 283 -21.27 14.99 30.51
CA ASN A 283 -19.95 15.53 30.18
C ASN A 283 -19.16 14.57 29.27
N ARG A 284 -19.31 13.25 29.46
CA ARG A 284 -18.69 12.24 28.61
C ARG A 284 -19.31 12.16 27.21
N ARG A 285 -20.63 12.35 27.08
CA ARG A 285 -21.28 12.50 25.75
C ARG A 285 -20.72 13.69 24.99
N ARG A 286 -20.57 14.84 25.65
CA ARG A 286 -19.96 16.02 25.03
C ARG A 286 -18.52 15.78 24.60
N ALA A 287 -17.72 15.08 25.41
CA ALA A 287 -16.35 14.70 25.05
C ALA A 287 -16.33 13.76 23.83
N LEU A 288 -17.17 12.73 23.82
CA LEU A 288 -17.27 11.77 22.72
C LEU A 288 -17.73 12.43 21.41
N LEU A 289 -18.72 13.34 21.49
CA LEU A 289 -19.18 14.14 20.35
C LEU A 289 -18.12 15.10 19.84
N SER A 290 -17.34 15.72 20.73
CA SER A 290 -16.22 16.57 20.34
C SER A 290 -15.15 15.78 19.59
N THR A 291 -14.82 14.58 20.06
CA THR A 291 -13.86 13.67 19.40
C THR A 291 -14.39 13.20 18.05
N TRP A 292 -15.66 12.79 17.97
CA TRP A 292 -16.31 12.43 16.71
C TRP A 292 -16.31 13.60 15.71
N ASN A 293 -16.63 14.81 16.16
CA ASN A 293 -16.65 16.00 15.32
C ASN A 293 -15.27 16.31 14.71
N SER A 294 -14.19 16.06 15.47
CA SER A 294 -12.82 16.15 14.97
C SER A 294 -12.53 15.09 13.90
N THR A 295 -13.01 13.84 14.07
CA THR A 295 -12.84 12.78 13.05
C THR A 295 -13.59 13.09 11.76
N CYS A 296 -14.77 13.70 11.86
CA CYS A 296 -15.61 14.07 10.73
C CYS A 296 -14.92 15.09 9.82
N GLN A 297 -14.29 16.12 10.41
CA GLN A 297 -13.50 17.10 9.66
C GLN A 297 -12.30 16.47 8.93
N SER A 298 -11.64 15.50 9.55
CA SER A 298 -10.56 14.74 8.90
C SER A 298 -11.09 13.91 7.72
N MET A 299 -12.30 13.36 7.81
CA MET A 299 -12.93 12.63 6.70
C MET A 299 -13.45 13.52 5.58
N GLU A 300 -13.89 14.75 5.89
CA GLU A 300 -14.21 15.76 4.88
C GLU A 300 -12.98 16.08 4.02
N ILE A 301 -11.80 16.17 4.65
CA ILE A 301 -10.53 16.40 3.94
C ILE A 301 -10.10 15.16 3.14
N ALA A 302 -10.20 13.96 3.73
CA ALA A 302 -9.78 12.72 3.10
C ALA A 302 -10.67 12.32 1.91
N CYS A 303 -11.96 12.65 1.96
CA CYS A 303 -12.93 12.43 0.89
C CYS A 303 -12.56 13.11 -0.44
N ASN A 304 -11.88 14.27 -0.39
CA ASN A 304 -11.43 14.97 -1.59
C ASN A 304 -10.14 14.38 -2.21
N GLY A 305 -9.46 13.45 -1.52
CA GLY A 305 -8.17 12.88 -1.94
C GLY A 305 -8.11 11.36 -1.99
N LEU A 306 -9.14 10.65 -1.54
CA LEU A 306 -9.22 9.18 -1.54
C LEU A 306 -10.30 8.71 -2.53
N SER A 307 -10.07 7.53 -3.12
CA SER A 307 -11.12 6.81 -3.85
C SER A 307 -12.36 6.63 -2.96
N HIS A 308 -13.53 6.89 -3.53
CA HIS A 308 -14.82 6.75 -2.86
C HIS A 308 -15.12 5.29 -2.42
N HIS A 309 -14.31 4.33 -2.86
CA HIS A 309 -14.40 2.92 -2.47
C HIS A 309 -13.41 2.54 -1.36
N SER A 310 -12.80 3.52 -0.68
CA SER A 310 -11.89 3.25 0.43
C SER A 310 -12.61 2.58 1.60
N ILE A 311 -12.09 1.42 2.04
CA ILE A 311 -12.54 0.66 3.22
C ILE A 311 -12.60 1.56 4.48
N VAL A 312 -11.69 2.54 4.57
CA VAL A 312 -11.62 3.49 5.68
C VAL A 312 -12.85 4.40 5.72
N ILE A 313 -13.34 4.83 4.57
CA ILE A 313 -14.52 5.70 4.46
C ILE A 313 -15.79 4.92 4.82
N GLN A 314 -15.90 3.67 4.35
CA GLN A 314 -17.03 2.80 4.67
C GLN A 314 -17.11 2.45 6.16
N TYR A 315 -15.98 2.11 6.78
CA TYR A 315 -15.92 1.74 8.18
C TYR A 315 -16.24 2.92 9.11
N TRP A 316 -15.70 4.10 8.81
CA TRP A 316 -16.01 5.31 9.58
C TRP A 316 -17.47 5.74 9.42
N ALA A 317 -18.05 5.56 8.23
CA ALA A 317 -19.44 5.84 7.99
C ALA A 317 -20.36 4.97 8.87
N GLN A 318 -20.08 3.66 8.92
CA GLN A 318 -20.82 2.72 9.75
C GLN A 318 -20.69 3.05 11.25
N LEU A 319 -19.47 3.32 11.73
CA LEU A 319 -19.22 3.67 13.13
C LEU A 319 -19.94 4.96 13.56
N SER A 320 -20.00 5.95 12.68
CA SER A 320 -20.70 7.22 12.94
C SER A 320 -22.20 7.02 13.14
N LEU A 321 -22.80 6.10 12.38
CA LEU A 321 -24.21 5.75 12.50
C LEU A 321 -24.53 5.04 13.81
N GLU A 322 -23.71 4.05 14.18
CA GLU A 322 -23.85 3.33 15.44
C GLU A 322 -23.73 4.28 16.64
N LEU A 323 -22.77 5.20 16.59
CA LEU A 323 -22.55 6.21 17.61
C LEU A 323 -23.74 7.17 17.75
N LEU A 324 -24.19 7.77 16.64
CA LEU A 324 -25.32 8.71 16.64
C LEU A 324 -26.62 8.03 17.12
N GLY A 325 -26.89 6.82 16.63
CA GLY A 325 -28.04 6.02 17.08
C GLY A 325 -27.94 5.61 18.55
N TRP A 326 -26.74 5.36 19.07
CA TRP A 326 -26.52 5.08 20.49
C TRP A 326 -26.80 6.33 21.37
N MET A 327 -26.29 7.50 20.98
CA MET A 327 -26.50 8.75 21.75
C MET A 327 -27.96 9.16 21.78
N GLU A 328 -28.68 8.92 20.69
CA GLU A 328 -30.10 9.15 20.58
C GLU A 328 -30.90 8.26 21.55
N ARG A 329 -30.69 6.94 21.51
CA ARG A 329 -31.35 5.97 22.42
C ARG A 329 -31.06 6.20 23.90
N SER A 330 -29.95 6.88 24.21
CA SER A 330 -29.53 7.17 25.57
C SER A 330 -30.19 8.42 26.15
N GLY A 331 -31.24 8.97 25.51
CA GLY A 331 -31.94 10.18 25.98
C GLY A 331 -31.26 11.49 25.60
N GLY A 332 -30.37 11.47 24.60
CA GLY A 332 -29.71 12.66 24.05
C GLY A 332 -30.58 13.50 23.12
N HIS A 333 -31.87 13.16 22.93
CA HIS A 333 -32.77 13.83 21.99
C HIS A 333 -32.91 15.35 22.17
N GLN A 334 -32.68 15.86 23.39
CA GLN A 334 -32.70 17.30 23.69
C GLN A 334 -31.30 17.92 23.81
N ASP A 335 -30.24 17.15 23.56
CA ASP A 335 -28.86 17.63 23.64
C ASP A 335 -28.50 18.39 22.34
N PRO A 336 -28.28 19.71 22.39
CA PRO A 336 -27.96 20.50 21.22
C PRO A 336 -26.67 20.05 20.51
N THR A 337 -25.76 19.36 21.23
CA THR A 337 -24.53 18.82 20.63
C THR A 337 -24.80 17.58 19.77
N LEU A 338 -25.79 16.76 20.12
CA LEU A 338 -26.23 15.64 19.28
C LEU A 338 -26.90 16.14 18.00
N THR A 339 -27.78 17.13 18.11
CA THR A 339 -28.45 17.74 16.94
C THR A 339 -27.46 18.42 15.98
N ALA A 340 -26.38 19.00 16.50
CA ALA A 340 -25.31 19.57 15.68
C ALA A 340 -24.51 18.46 14.95
N ALA A 341 -24.21 17.36 15.63
CA ALA A 341 -23.51 16.23 15.05
C ALA A 341 -24.32 15.51 13.95
N GLN A 342 -25.62 15.30 14.18
CA GLN A 342 -26.52 14.75 13.16
C GLN A 342 -26.58 15.62 11.90
N ARG A 343 -26.62 16.95 12.06
CA ARG A 343 -26.56 17.91 10.94
C ARG A 343 -25.24 17.82 10.17
N ARG A 344 -24.11 17.76 10.88
CA ARG A 344 -22.79 17.64 10.24
C ARG A 344 -22.61 16.31 9.50
N TRP A 345 -23.09 15.21 10.09
CA TRP A 345 -23.14 13.90 9.42
C TRP A 345 -23.92 13.96 8.10
N THR A 346 -25.08 14.63 8.12
CA THR A 346 -25.92 14.78 6.92
C THR A 346 -25.21 15.60 5.84
N GLN A 347 -24.50 16.67 6.22
CA GLN A 347 -23.68 17.45 5.31
C GLN A 347 -22.57 16.61 4.67
N TRP A 348 -21.83 15.87 5.48
CA TRP A 348 -20.79 14.96 4.99
C TRP A 348 -21.35 13.91 4.02
N MET A 349 -22.46 13.26 4.35
CA MET A 349 -23.11 12.27 3.47
C MET A 349 -23.54 12.87 2.12
N ASN A 350 -23.99 14.12 2.11
CA ASN A 350 -24.38 14.81 0.88
C ASN A 350 -23.17 15.20 0.02
N THR A 351 -22.03 15.52 0.64
CA THR A 351 -20.80 15.92 -0.07
C THR A 351 -19.97 14.71 -0.52
N CYS A 352 -19.90 13.66 0.30
CA CYS A 352 -18.96 12.55 0.16
C CYS A 352 -19.61 11.19 -0.02
N GLY A 353 -20.83 11.00 0.50
CA GLY A 353 -21.52 9.71 0.50
C GLY A 353 -22.32 9.42 -0.78
N GLN A 354 -22.73 10.44 -1.54
CA GLN A 354 -23.65 10.24 -2.68
C GLN A 354 -23.08 9.35 -3.79
N GLU A 355 -21.77 9.37 -4.01
CA GLU A 355 -21.11 8.50 -4.98
C GLU A 355 -20.80 7.10 -4.41
N MET A 356 -20.52 6.98 -3.11
CA MET A 356 -20.33 5.67 -2.44
C MET A 356 -21.59 4.80 -2.48
N PHE A 357 -22.75 5.44 -2.28
CA PHE A 357 -24.03 4.73 -2.13
C PHE A 357 -24.89 4.75 -3.40
N ARG A 358 -24.36 5.26 -4.53
CA ARG A 358 -25.08 5.34 -5.82
C ARG A 358 -25.42 3.97 -6.43
N ASN A 359 -24.68 2.92 -6.04
CA ASN A 359 -24.86 1.55 -6.54
C ASN A 359 -25.53 0.58 -5.56
N GLN A 360 -25.95 1.05 -4.37
CA GLN A 360 -26.73 0.23 -3.46
C GLN A 360 -28.08 0.89 -3.20
N SER A 361 -29.14 0.15 -3.49
CA SER A 361 -30.54 0.41 -3.08
C SER A 361 -30.72 0.64 -1.57
N GLU A 362 -29.64 0.54 -0.80
CA GLU A 362 -29.54 0.81 0.62
C GLU A 362 -29.56 2.32 0.95
N ALA A 363 -29.02 3.23 0.13
CA ALA A 363 -29.00 4.66 0.47
C ALA A 363 -30.37 5.24 0.91
N LEU A 364 -31.45 4.78 0.27
CA LEU A 364 -32.84 5.17 0.52
C LEU A 364 -33.48 4.50 1.74
N VAL A 365 -32.99 3.33 2.16
CA VAL A 365 -33.39 2.67 3.42
C VAL A 365 -32.69 3.35 4.60
N TRP A 366 -31.45 3.79 4.41
CA TRP A 366 -30.61 4.34 5.46
C TRP A 366 -30.91 5.83 5.77
N GLN A 367 -31.31 6.62 4.77
CA GLN A 367 -31.77 8.00 4.99
C GLN A 367 -33.11 8.08 5.78
N LYS A 368 -33.92 7.00 5.74
CA LYS A 368 -35.22 6.92 6.43
C LYS A 368 -35.14 6.49 7.89
N GLN A 369 -34.04 5.89 8.36
CA GLN A 369 -33.91 5.42 9.75
C GLN A 369 -33.41 6.50 10.74
N ILE A 370 -32.91 7.65 10.24
CA ILE A 370 -32.25 8.69 11.05
C ILE A 370 -33.11 9.97 11.17
N LEU A 371 -34.21 10.08 10.41
CA LEU A 371 -35.14 11.20 10.57
C LEU A 371 -36.03 10.99 11.80
N PRO A 372 -36.36 12.07 12.54
CA PRO A 372 -37.02 11.97 13.83
C PRO A 372 -38.42 11.37 13.68
N GLY A 373 -38.63 10.19 14.28
CA GLY A 373 -39.96 9.61 14.45
C GLY A 373 -40.11 8.11 14.27
N HIS A 374 -39.08 7.32 13.95
CA HIS A 374 -39.22 5.87 13.77
C HIS A 374 -38.28 5.07 14.68
N LYS A 375 -38.85 4.12 15.43
CA LYS A 375 -38.12 3.18 16.29
C LYS A 375 -37.29 2.23 15.41
N VAL A 376 -35.97 2.28 15.54
CA VAL A 376 -35.05 1.31 14.93
C VAL A 376 -35.08 0.02 15.73
N SER A 377 -35.57 -1.07 15.14
CA SER A 377 -35.33 -2.43 15.64
C SER A 377 -34.05 -2.97 15.01
N VAL A 378 -33.03 -3.24 15.82
CA VAL A 378 -31.81 -3.93 15.37
C VAL A 378 -32.03 -5.42 15.57
N SER A 379 -32.19 -6.19 14.49
CA SER A 379 -31.97 -7.64 14.56
C SER A 379 -30.46 -7.87 14.68
N THR A 380 -30.06 -8.48 15.79
CA THR A 380 -28.68 -8.86 16.12
C THR A 380 -28.05 -9.66 14.98
N TRP A 381 -27.01 -9.11 14.35
CA TRP A 381 -26.09 -9.88 13.52
C TRP A 381 -24.82 -10.12 14.34
N GLN A 382 -24.55 -11.38 14.71
CA GLN A 382 -23.30 -11.80 15.33
C GLN A 382 -22.30 -12.14 14.20
N PRO A 383 -21.18 -11.42 14.05
CA PRO A 383 -20.08 -11.93 13.27
C PRO A 383 -19.43 -13.08 14.06
N ALA A 384 -19.42 -14.28 13.47
CA ALA A 384 -18.68 -15.41 14.01
C ALA A 384 -17.18 -15.07 13.98
N LEU A 385 -16.61 -14.82 15.15
CA LEU A 385 -15.17 -14.81 15.36
C LEU A 385 -14.66 -16.26 15.32
N PRO A 386 -13.60 -16.60 14.57
CA PRO A 386 -12.98 -17.91 14.69
C PRO A 386 -12.19 -17.98 16.01
N ASP A 387 -12.48 -19.02 16.79
CA ASP A 387 -11.76 -19.37 18.01
C ASP A 387 -10.27 -19.60 17.71
N ILE A 388 -9.41 -18.83 18.38
CA ILE A 388 -7.96 -19.04 18.38
C ILE A 388 -7.64 -19.86 19.64
N ARG A 389 -7.31 -21.14 19.45
CA ARG A 389 -6.48 -21.93 20.36
C ARG A 389 -5.27 -22.45 19.61
#